data_AF-A0A8J5ZRM6-F1
#
_entry.id   AF-A0A8J5ZRM6-F1
#
_cell.length_a   1.000
_cell.length_b   1.000
_cell.length_c   1.000
_cell.angle_alpha   90.00
_cell.angle_beta   90.00
_cell.angle_gamma   90.00
#
_symmetry.space_group_name_H-M   'P 1'
#
loop_
_entity.id
_entity.type
_entity.pdbx_description
1 polymer ?
#
loop_
_entity_poly.entity_id
_entity_poly.type
_entity_poly.pdbx_seq_one_letter_code
_entity_poly.pdbx_strand_id
1 'polypeptide(L)'
;MRMFNIVCIVLQDIIKFGNLTQMSASDGIYDAMASVEFVFILHSMIEMLGITDDLYQAFQYKSQDILNAMQLVSSIKTFSRNLENMGGDPLFEKVKLFCKNHNIEVPNLNAPYKVG
;
A
#
# COMPACT_ATOMS: atom_id res chain seq x y z
N MET A 1 5.99 -0.05 -5.69
CA MET A 1 5.23 0.62 -6.77
C MET A 1 5.79 0.51 -8.19
N ARG A 2 7.11 0.28 -8.41
CA ARG A 2 7.70 0.24 -9.78
C ARG A 2 6.99 -0.67 -10.80
N MET A 3 6.36 -1.76 -10.35
CA MET A 3 5.66 -2.70 -11.22
C MET A 3 4.15 -2.40 -11.39
N PHE A 4 3.59 -1.46 -10.64
CA PHE A 4 2.13 -1.22 -10.63
C PHE A 4 1.59 -0.95 -12.04
N ASN A 5 2.17 0.02 -12.74
CA ASN A 5 1.77 0.36 -14.11
C ASN A 5 1.94 -0.81 -15.09
N ILE A 6 3.04 -1.55 -14.97
CA ILE A 6 3.34 -2.68 -15.85
C ILE A 6 2.27 -3.76 -15.67
N VAL A 7 1.92 -4.08 -14.43
CA VAL A 7 0.87 -5.06 -14.13
C VAL A 7 -0.48 -4.57 -14.62
N CYS A 8 -0.84 -3.30 -14.42
CA CYS A 8 -2.08 -2.73 -14.95
C CYS A 8 -2.16 -2.84 -16.48
N ILE A 9 -1.07 -2.55 -17.20
CA ILE A 9 -1.02 -2.69 -18.66
C ILE A 9 -1.23 -4.16 -19.08
N VAL A 10 -0.52 -5.10 -18.43
CA VAL A 10 -0.66 -6.52 -18.73
C VAL A 10 -2.09 -7.01 -18.48
N LEU A 11 -2.72 -6.60 -17.38
CA LEU A 11 -4.11 -6.95 -17.08
C LEU A 11 -5.05 -6.39 -18.14
N GLN A 12 -4.88 -5.13 -18.55
CA GLN A 12 -5.68 -4.51 -19.62
C GLN A 12 -5.50 -5.21 -20.97
N ASP A 13 -4.29 -5.68 -21.28
CA ASP A 13 -4.06 -6.45 -22.50
C ASP A 13 -4.76 -7.81 -22.44
N ILE A 14 -4.73 -8.50 -21.29
CA ILE A 14 -5.46 -9.77 -21.11
C ILE A 14 -6.98 -9.53 -21.16
N ILE A 15 -7.49 -8.42 -20.63
CA ILE A 15 -8.90 -8.04 -20.73
C ILE A 15 -9.31 -7.86 -22.20
N LYS A 16 -8.42 -7.31 -23.05
CA LYS A 16 -8.71 -7.05 -24.47
C LYS A 16 -8.57 -8.29 -25.36
N PHE A 17 -7.58 -9.15 -25.09
CA PHE A 17 -7.15 -10.20 -26.01
C PHE A 17 -7.23 -11.62 -25.44
N GLY A 18 -7.55 -11.79 -24.16
CA GLY A 18 -7.64 -13.10 -23.50
C GLY A 18 -8.90 -13.89 -23.87
N ASN A 19 -8.95 -15.14 -23.39
CA ASN A 19 -10.21 -15.91 -23.43
C ASN A 19 -11.19 -15.44 -22.34
N LEU A 20 -12.46 -15.85 -22.43
CA LEU A 20 -13.52 -15.40 -21.51
C LEU A 20 -13.16 -15.53 -20.02
N THR A 21 -12.50 -16.62 -19.62
CA THR A 21 -12.10 -16.86 -18.23
C THR A 21 -10.97 -15.93 -17.81
N GLN A 22 -9.98 -15.71 -18.69
CA GLN A 22 -8.86 -14.82 -18.42
C GLN A 22 -9.29 -13.36 -18.37
N MET A 23 -10.23 -12.97 -19.24
CA MET A 23 -10.78 -11.62 -19.27
C MET A 23 -11.48 -11.30 -17.97
N SER A 24 -12.45 -12.12 -17.54
CA SER A 24 -13.21 -11.86 -16.31
C SER A 24 -12.34 -11.88 -15.06
N ALA A 25 -11.36 -12.79 -14.99
CA ALA A 25 -10.40 -12.81 -13.90
C ALA A 25 -9.51 -11.55 -13.89
N SER A 26 -9.00 -11.13 -15.05
CA SER A 26 -8.11 -9.98 -15.14
C SER A 26 -8.84 -8.65 -14.88
N ASP A 27 -10.11 -8.56 -15.27
CA ASP A 27 -10.98 -7.42 -14.99
C ASP A 27 -11.17 -7.25 -13.47
N GLY A 28 -11.56 -8.31 -12.77
CA GLY A 28 -11.69 -8.28 -11.31
C GLY A 28 -10.38 -7.99 -10.58
N ILE A 29 -9.24 -8.49 -11.08
CA ILE A 29 -7.91 -8.18 -10.52
C ILE A 29 -7.56 -6.71 -10.77
N TYR A 30 -7.83 -6.18 -11.97
CA TYR A 30 -7.58 -4.79 -12.30
C TYR A 30 -8.38 -3.85 -11.41
N ASP A 31 -9.68 -4.12 -11.22
CA ASP A 31 -10.56 -3.35 -10.34
C ASP A 31 -10.06 -3.37 -8.89
N ALA A 32 -9.67 -4.54 -8.38
CA ALA A 32 -9.09 -4.65 -7.05
C ALA A 32 -7.80 -3.82 -6.94
N MET A 33 -6.91 -3.89 -7.94
CA MET A 33 -5.66 -3.11 -7.96
C MET A 33 -5.90 -1.59 -8.07
N ALA A 34 -6.93 -1.18 -8.80
CA ALA A 34 -7.36 0.19 -8.98
C ALA A 34 -8.27 0.70 -7.84
N SER A 35 -8.26 0.03 -6.69
CA SER A 35 -8.96 0.49 -5.49
C SER A 35 -8.03 1.22 -4.52
N VAL A 36 -8.56 2.21 -3.81
CA VAL A 36 -7.84 2.92 -2.74
C VAL A 36 -7.39 1.95 -1.64
N GLU A 37 -8.19 0.91 -1.35
CA GLU A 37 -7.92 -0.08 -0.32
C GLU A 37 -6.67 -0.90 -0.67
N PHE A 38 -6.59 -1.40 -1.90
CA PHE A 38 -5.41 -2.12 -2.36
C PHE A 38 -4.16 -1.25 -2.39
N VAL A 39 -4.26 -0.01 -2.90
CA VAL A 39 -3.14 0.94 -2.90
C VAL A 39 -2.65 1.22 -1.48
N PHE A 40 -3.58 1.39 -0.54
CA PHE A 40 -3.27 1.59 0.87
C PHE A 40 -2.54 0.39 1.48
N ILE A 41 -3.07 -0.82 1.28
CA ILE A 41 -2.45 -2.07 1.75
C ILE A 41 -1.05 -2.21 1.15
N LEU A 42 -0.90 -2.01 -0.15
CA LEU A 42 0.37 -2.15 -0.86
C LEU A 42 1.43 -1.17 -0.34
N HIS A 43 1.07 0.10 -0.15
CA HIS A 43 1.97 1.09 0.45
C HIS A 43 2.34 0.73 1.89
N SER A 44 1.35 0.29 2.68
CA SER A 44 1.56 -0.14 4.07
C SER A 44 2.53 -1.32 4.14
N MET A 45 2.36 -2.33 3.29
CA MET A 45 3.25 -3.50 3.24
C MET A 45 4.67 -3.13 2.86
N ILE A 46 4.87 -2.22 1.90
CA ILE A 46 6.20 -1.75 1.50
C ILE A 46 6.90 -1.06 2.67
N GLU A 47 6.19 -0.19 3.40
CA GLU A 47 6.75 0.55 4.53
C GLU A 47 7.09 -0.38 5.70
N MET A 48 6.18 -1.32 6.04
CA MET A 48 6.43 -2.34 7.06
C MET A 48 7.62 -3.23 6.74
N LEU A 49 7.73 -3.69 5.48
CA LEU A 49 8.85 -4.53 5.06
C LEU A 49 10.17 -3.79 5.13
N GLY A 50 10.21 -2.51 4.75
CA GLY A 50 11.41 -1.68 4.89
C GLY A 50 11.87 -1.57 6.34
N ILE A 51 10.96 -1.23 7.26
CA ILE A 51 11.29 -1.14 8.69
C ILE A 51 11.73 -2.50 9.26
N THR A 52 11.10 -3.59 8.82
CA THR A 52 11.45 -4.94 9.25
C THR A 52 12.84 -5.35 8.76
N ASP A 53 13.20 -4.99 7.52
CA ASP A 53 14.53 -5.24 6.96
C ASP A 53 15.60 -4.43 7.70
N ASP A 54 15.36 -3.13 7.94
CA ASP A 54 16.27 -2.28 8.73
C ASP A 54 16.49 -2.86 10.13
N LEU A 55 15.42 -3.32 10.78
CA LEU A 55 15.48 -3.95 12.10
C LEU A 55 16.28 -5.26 12.06
N TYR A 56 16.03 -6.09 11.05
CA TYR A 56 16.76 -7.34 10.86
C TYR A 56 18.25 -7.08 10.66
N GLN A 57 18.62 -6.11 9.83
CA GLN A 57 20.01 -5.71 9.62
C GLN A 57 20.65 -5.19 10.92
N ALA A 58 19.96 -4.32 11.67
CA ALA A 58 20.44 -3.79 12.95
C ALA A 58 20.70 -4.90 13.99
N PHE A 59 19.87 -5.96 14.02
CA PHE A 59 20.07 -7.11 14.89
C PHE A 59 21.19 -8.05 14.43
N GLN A 60 21.41 -8.19 13.13
CA GLN A 60 22.45 -9.05 12.60
C GLN A 60 23.86 -8.49 12.82
N TYR A 61 24.05 -7.18 12.80
CA TYR A 61 25.31 -6.53 13.17
C TYR A 61 25.48 -6.52 14.72
N LYS A 62 25.86 -7.68 15.28
CA LYS A 62 26.05 -7.91 16.72
C LYS A 62 27.02 -6.90 17.36
N SER A 63 26.46 -5.90 18.05
CA SER A 63 26.87 -5.30 19.34
C SER A 63 26.73 -3.77 19.40
N GLN A 64 26.62 -3.06 18.27
CA GLN A 64 26.71 -1.60 18.29
C GLN A 64 25.37 -0.86 18.46
N ASP A 65 24.21 -1.52 18.43
CA ASP A 65 22.97 -0.74 18.26
C ASP A 65 21.68 -1.24 18.89
N ILE A 66 21.73 -1.55 20.19
CA ILE A 66 20.50 -1.62 21.01
C ILE A 66 19.71 -0.30 20.89
N LEU A 67 20.40 0.84 20.78
CA LEU A 67 19.77 2.15 20.60
C LEU A 67 19.06 2.25 19.24
N ASN A 68 19.71 1.92 18.12
CA ASN A 68 19.01 1.95 16.82
C ASN A 68 17.90 0.88 16.72
N ALA A 69 18.06 -0.30 17.32
CA ALA A 69 16.98 -1.28 17.40
C ALA A 69 15.77 -0.74 18.19
N MET A 70 16.00 -0.05 19.31
CA MET A 70 14.91 0.59 20.08
C MET A 70 14.23 1.71 19.30
N GLN A 71 14.98 2.50 18.52
CA GLN A 71 14.41 3.52 17.64
C GLN A 71 13.52 2.89 16.56
N LEU A 72 13.97 1.80 15.93
CA LEU A 72 13.20 1.07 14.93
C LEU A 72 11.93 0.43 15.53
N VAL A 73 12.01 -0.15 16.73
CA VAL A 73 10.83 -0.64 17.45
C VAL A 73 9.83 0.49 17.74
N SER A 74 10.33 1.68 18.09
CA SER A 74 9.49 2.87 18.25
C SER A 74 8.82 3.30 16.94
N SER A 75 9.55 3.23 15.81
CA SER A 75 9.01 3.50 14.48
C SER A 75 7.90 2.50 14.10
N ILE A 76 8.09 1.19 14.34
CA ILE A 76 7.04 0.18 14.11
C ILE A 76 5.79 0.50 14.93
N LYS A 77 5.96 0.82 16.22
CA LYS A 77 4.85 1.17 17.10
C LYS A 77 4.11 2.42 16.63
N THR A 78 4.85 3.42 16.14
CA THR A 78 4.28 4.66 15.60
C THR A 78 3.50 4.38 14.32
N PHE A 79 4.09 3.62 13.39
CA PHE A 79 3.43 3.18 12.16
C PHE A 79 2.14 2.40 12.46
N SER A 80 2.18 1.43 13.38
CA SER A 80 1.00 0.68 13.81
C SER A 80 -0.10 1.57 14.38
N ARG A 81 0.25 2.56 15.21
CA ARG A 81 -0.70 3.52 15.76
C ARG A 81 -1.26 4.44 14.67
N ASN A 82 -0.49 4.78 13.65
CA ASN A 82 -0.98 5.62 12.57
C ASN A 82 -1.94 4.86 11.64
N LEU A 83 -1.73 3.55 11.43
CA LEU A 83 -2.73 2.70 10.78
C LEU A 83 -4.07 2.74 11.52
N GLU A 84 -4.05 2.82 12.86
CA GLU A 84 -5.25 2.98 13.68
C GLU A 84 -5.84 4.40 13.62
N ASN A 85 -5.03 5.42 13.36
CA ASN A 85 -5.42 6.85 13.38
C ASN A 85 -5.17 7.49 12.01
N MET A 86 -6.01 7.15 11.03
CA MET A 86 -5.85 7.48 9.60
C MET A 86 -5.85 8.99 9.24
N GLY A 87 -6.17 9.88 10.18
CA GLY A 87 -6.50 11.29 9.88
C GLY A 87 -5.34 12.24 9.54
N GLY A 88 -4.08 11.86 9.77
CA GLY A 88 -2.94 12.78 9.65
C GLY A 88 -1.58 12.15 9.32
N ASP A 89 -1.56 10.91 8.82
CA ASP A 89 -0.32 10.16 8.58
C ASP A 89 0.33 10.54 7.22
N PRO A 90 1.66 10.81 7.17
CA PRO A 90 2.44 10.84 5.93
C PRO A 90 2.15 9.70 4.93
N LEU A 91 1.85 8.49 5.42
CA LEU A 91 1.43 7.37 4.56
C LEU A 91 0.15 7.69 3.78
N PHE A 92 -0.82 8.31 4.43
CA PHE A 92 -2.11 8.64 3.82
C PHE A 92 -1.95 9.70 2.72
N GLU A 93 -1.07 10.68 2.91
CA GLU A 93 -0.73 11.65 1.86
C GLU A 93 -0.01 10.99 0.67
N LYS A 94 0.88 10.03 0.90
CA LYS A 94 1.50 9.24 -0.18
C LYS A 94 0.44 8.47 -0.97
N VAL A 95 -0.52 7.84 -0.28
CA VAL A 95 -1.62 7.10 -0.90
C VAL A 95 -2.52 8.01 -1.73
N LYS A 96 -2.95 9.17 -1.18
CA LYS A 96 -3.74 10.16 -1.93
C LYS A 96 -3.04 10.62 -3.19
N LEU A 97 -1.76 10.96 -3.09
CA LEU A 97 -0.97 11.41 -4.23
C LEU A 97 -0.84 10.31 -5.28
N PHE A 98 -0.60 9.07 -4.85
CA PHE A 98 -0.56 7.93 -5.75
C PHE A 98 -1.90 7.74 -6.46
N CYS A 99 -3.01 7.66 -5.72
CA CYS A 99 -4.34 7.51 -6.30
C CYS A 99 -4.65 8.62 -7.31
N LYS A 100 -4.33 9.87 -6.99
CA LYS A 100 -4.48 11.01 -7.90
C LYS A 100 -3.69 10.82 -9.20
N ASN A 101 -2.44 10.36 -9.11
CA ASN A 101 -1.58 10.15 -10.29
C ASN A 101 -2.03 8.99 -11.17
N HIS A 102 -2.79 8.04 -10.62
CA HIS A 102 -3.30 6.85 -11.31
C HIS A 102 -4.81 6.91 -11.57
N ASN A 103 -5.43 8.09 -11.38
CA ASN A 103 -6.87 8.31 -11.54
C ASN A 103 -7.75 7.33 -10.74
N ILE A 104 -7.28 6.92 -9.57
CA ILE A 104 -8.02 6.07 -8.64
C ILE A 104 -8.89 6.97 -7.77
N GLU A 105 -10.19 6.68 -7.74
CA GLU A 105 -11.14 7.43 -6.92
C GLU A 105 -10.87 7.18 -5.43
N VAL A 106 -10.63 8.27 -4.70
CA VAL A 106 -10.54 8.23 -3.24
C VAL A 106 -11.89 8.70 -2.70
N PRO A 107 -12.67 7.82 -2.05
CA PRO A 107 -13.96 8.21 -1.49
C PRO A 107 -13.77 9.33 -0.47
N ASN A 108 -14.72 10.26 -0.44
CA ASN A 108 -14.71 11.34 0.53
C ASN A 108 -14.98 10.77 1.94
N LEU A 109 -13.93 10.51 2.71
CA LEU A 109 -14.01 10.00 4.08
C LEU A 109 -14.65 10.99 5.07
N ASN A 110 -14.80 12.27 4.67
CA ASN A 110 -15.51 13.28 5.45
C ASN A 110 -17.01 13.35 5.12
N ALA A 111 -17.47 12.58 4.13
CA ALA A 111 -18.89 12.51 3.83
C ALA A 111 -19.61 11.72 4.93
N PRO A 112 -20.80 12.17 5.39
CA PRO A 112 -21.60 11.38 6.31
C PRO A 112 -21.91 10.02 5.68
N TYR A 113 -21.69 8.95 6.46
CA TYR A 113 -22.03 7.59 6.05
C TYR A 113 -23.51 7.54 5.66
N LYS A 114 -23.79 7.29 4.38
CA LYS A 114 -25.16 7.08 3.91
C LYS A 114 -25.47 5.61 4.07
N VAL A 115 -26.35 5.31 5.03
CA VAL A 115 -26.98 4.00 5.16
C VAL A 115 -27.78 3.73 3.89
N GLY A 116 -27.47 2.64 3.21
CA GLY A 116 -28.27 2.07 2.13
C GLY A 116 -29.40 1.20 2.69
#